data_AF-A0A2S7SV33-F1
#
_entry.id   AF-A0A2S7SV33-F1
#
_cell.length_a   1.000
_cell.length_b   1.000
_cell.length_c   1.000
_cell.angle_alpha   90.00
_cell.angle_beta   90.00
_cell.angle_gamma   90.00
#
_symmetry.space_group_name_H-M   'P 1'
#
loop_
_entity.id
_entity.type
_entity.pdbx_description
1 polymer ?
#
loop_
_entity_poly.entity_id
_entity_poly.type
_entity_poly.pdbx_seq_one_letter_code
_entity_poly.pdbx_strand_id
1 'polypeptide(L)'
;MSLYNTTFAMIRFSRFALLIVLITYCLSAHCQTSYPADTDTAFNKSSGTPTITLDSNRITNVTNLGMLWGFIKYYHANVAAGKYNMDAELFRILPEVLAAPDKAGANAVMEKWVDHFGVPRGTDKTYDSIKVKFYPDYGHLFKEGNFSTSMIAKLDFIRTHRNAKDGHYYIALTAFINNPIFRNERPYDNMDLNDAGMRILSLFRYWNAIQYFYPDRHLMSVNWNNELTKTIPSFCQHDDTAGYYKALRRIAAKITDGHAITVRGSRSVNGVNKGYYTPITTMYAENKLVVTNCHDKFGVSKLIRPGAVIEQIDGVTIDSLEIKYRPGISASNYTAFRTYISRPTGALFVTQNPWIDLPVRYADDTLRVVRLPTLPFTAKIWLDNIFTSDTGYKLW
;
A
#
# COMPACT_ATOMS: atom_id res chain seq x y z
N MET A 1 26.23 39.08 -57.48
CA MET A 1 27.18 40.21 -57.33
C MET A 1 26.63 41.10 -56.22
N SER A 2 27.40 41.25 -55.12
CA SER A 2 27.20 42.12 -53.94
C SER A 2 25.94 41.87 -53.06
N LEU A 3 25.95 41.40 -51.80
CA LEU A 3 26.67 41.71 -50.54
C LEU A 3 26.31 43.05 -49.84
N TYR A 4 25.97 42.89 -48.55
CA TYR A 4 26.03 43.78 -47.36
C TYR A 4 24.99 44.92 -47.15
N ASN A 5 24.14 44.79 -46.12
CA ASN A 5 24.26 45.52 -44.84
C ASN A 5 23.00 45.40 -43.96
N THR A 6 23.03 44.55 -42.93
CA THR A 6 22.20 44.72 -41.71
C THR A 6 22.82 43.94 -40.55
N THR A 7 23.88 44.46 -39.97
CA THR A 7 24.48 43.91 -38.75
C THR A 7 24.82 45.04 -37.78
N PHE A 8 23.81 45.80 -37.32
CA PHE A 8 24.02 46.76 -36.21
C PHE A 8 22.83 46.95 -35.26
N ALA A 9 21.71 46.25 -35.43
CA ALA A 9 20.54 46.41 -34.54
C ALA A 9 20.43 45.36 -33.42
N MET A 10 21.27 44.31 -33.41
CA MET A 10 21.01 43.11 -32.59
C MET A 10 21.72 43.05 -31.22
N ILE A 11 22.36 44.14 -30.76
CA ILE A 11 23.15 44.12 -29.51
C ILE A 11 22.48 44.88 -28.34
N ARG A 12 21.41 45.66 -28.57
CA ARG A 12 20.70 46.37 -27.49
C ARG A 12 19.48 45.65 -26.91
N PHE A 13 18.98 44.59 -27.54
CA PHE A 13 17.84 43.82 -27.04
C PHE A 13 18.21 42.68 -26.07
N SER A 14 19.47 42.22 -26.05
CA SER A 14 19.87 41.05 -25.22
C SER A 14 20.02 41.37 -23.73
N ARG A 15 20.29 42.63 -23.36
CA ARG A 15 20.44 43.02 -21.95
C ARG A 15 19.10 43.25 -21.23
N PHE A 16 18.05 43.65 -21.94
CA PHE A 16 16.70 43.81 -21.37
C PHE A 16 15.96 42.48 -21.24
N ALA A 17 16.14 41.55 -22.19
CA ALA A 17 15.57 40.21 -22.11
C ALA A 17 16.16 39.38 -20.97
N LEU A 18 17.47 39.52 -20.70
CA LEU A 18 18.12 38.81 -19.58
C LEU A 18 17.67 39.34 -18.21
N LEU A 19 17.40 40.64 -18.08
CA LEU A 19 16.94 41.25 -16.83
C LEU A 19 15.47 40.86 -16.51
N ILE A 20 14.61 40.74 -17.53
CA ILE A 20 13.22 40.29 -17.35
C ILE A 20 13.16 38.80 -16.98
N VAL A 21 14.04 37.96 -17.53
CA VAL A 21 14.14 36.53 -17.16
C VAL A 21 14.70 36.33 -15.75
N LEU A 22 15.62 37.20 -15.28
CA LEU A 22 16.12 37.19 -13.91
C LEU A 22 15.08 37.71 -12.90
N ILE A 23 14.25 38.69 -13.27
CA ILE A 23 13.16 39.19 -12.40
C ILE A 23 12.00 38.19 -12.30
N THR A 24 11.68 37.44 -13.37
CA THR A 24 10.69 36.35 -13.28
C THR A 24 11.22 35.11 -12.54
N TYR A 25 12.52 34.81 -12.59
CA TYR A 25 13.10 33.73 -11.77
C TYR A 25 13.19 34.08 -10.28
N CYS A 26 13.35 35.37 -9.93
CA CYS A 26 13.35 35.83 -8.54
C CYS A 26 11.95 35.90 -7.91
N LEU A 27 10.87 35.91 -8.69
CA LEU A 27 9.48 35.90 -8.20
C LEU A 27 8.86 34.51 -8.12
N SER A 28 9.56 33.47 -8.58
CA SER A 28 9.22 32.06 -8.34
C SER A 28 10.11 31.41 -7.28
N ALA A 29 10.56 32.19 -6.30
CA ALA A 29 10.79 31.61 -4.98
C ALA A 29 9.45 31.02 -4.55
N HIS A 30 9.31 29.70 -4.73
CA HIS A 30 8.17 28.96 -4.22
C HIS A 30 8.13 29.28 -2.74
N CYS A 31 7.22 30.17 -2.34
CA CYS A 31 6.85 30.33 -0.95
C CYS A 31 6.19 29.01 -0.58
N GLN A 32 7.02 28.00 -0.21
CA GLN A 32 6.53 26.80 0.43
C GLN A 32 5.82 27.31 1.67
N THR A 33 4.49 27.26 1.66
CA THR A 33 3.69 27.45 2.85
C THR A 33 4.22 26.47 3.88
N SER A 34 4.95 26.99 4.87
CA SER A 34 5.44 26.21 5.99
C SER A 34 4.25 25.96 6.91
N TYR A 35 3.86 24.70 7.05
CA TYR A 35 2.79 24.34 7.96
C TYR A 35 3.37 24.04 9.34
N PRO A 36 2.65 24.34 10.45
CA PRO A 36 3.13 23.97 11.78
C PRO A 36 3.47 22.47 11.91
N ALA A 37 2.74 21.60 11.22
CA ALA A 37 3.02 20.16 11.14
C ALA A 37 4.43 19.83 10.61
N ASP A 38 4.98 20.62 9.68
CA ASP A 38 6.32 20.39 9.12
C ASP A 38 7.43 20.61 10.16
N THR A 39 7.17 21.49 11.13
CA THR A 39 8.12 21.84 12.21
C THR A 39 8.19 20.79 13.31
N ASP A 40 7.20 19.91 13.40
CA ASP A 40 7.21 18.81 14.36
C ASP A 40 8.08 17.66 13.86
N THR A 41 9.29 17.60 14.42
CA THR A 41 10.32 16.62 14.07
C THR A 41 10.57 15.56 15.13
N ALA A 42 9.75 15.49 16.19
CA ALA A 42 10.04 14.70 17.39
C ALA A 42 10.24 13.20 17.11
N PHE A 43 9.56 12.66 16.09
CA PHE A 43 9.53 11.22 15.77
C PHE A 43 10.05 10.90 14.36
N ASN A 44 10.95 11.71 13.82
CA ASN A 44 11.45 11.53 12.44
C ASN A 44 12.19 10.21 12.21
N LYS A 45 12.73 9.62 13.27
CA LYS A 45 13.63 8.46 13.20
C LYS A 45 13.05 7.19 13.81
N SER A 46 12.12 7.31 14.77
CA SER A 46 11.53 6.20 15.50
C SER A 46 10.21 6.66 16.12
N SER A 47 9.31 5.71 16.40
CA SER A 47 8.08 5.97 17.13
C SER A 47 8.29 6.11 18.64
N GLY A 48 9.46 5.70 19.17
CA GLY A 48 9.68 5.54 20.61
C GLY A 48 8.99 4.32 21.23
N THR A 49 8.42 3.41 20.43
CA THR A 49 7.66 2.22 20.88
C THR A 49 8.15 0.97 20.15
N PRO A 50 9.37 0.48 20.47
CA PRO A 50 9.97 -0.63 19.73
C PRO A 50 9.21 -1.95 19.91
N THR A 51 8.56 -2.15 21.05
CA THR A 51 7.82 -3.38 21.37
C THR A 51 6.39 -3.06 21.79
N ILE A 52 5.46 -3.91 21.36
CA ILE A 52 4.04 -3.83 21.74
C ILE A 52 3.58 -5.22 22.17
N THR A 53 3.36 -5.39 23.46
CA THR A 53 2.75 -6.59 24.01
C THR A 53 1.24 -6.49 23.88
N LEU A 54 0.60 -7.50 23.29
CA LEU A 54 -0.82 -7.51 23.03
C LEU A 54 -1.55 -8.56 23.87
N ASP A 55 -2.74 -8.18 24.30
CA ASP A 55 -3.83 -9.04 24.77
C ASP A 55 -5.13 -8.58 24.08
N SER A 56 -6.25 -9.23 24.38
CA SER A 56 -7.55 -8.90 23.78
C SER A 56 -7.99 -7.46 24.03
N ASN A 57 -7.67 -6.87 25.19
CA ASN A 57 -8.02 -5.48 25.51
C ASN A 57 -7.15 -4.51 24.71
N ARG A 58 -5.83 -4.74 24.68
CA ARG A 58 -4.90 -3.91 23.92
C ARG A 58 -5.16 -3.97 22.42
N ILE A 59 -5.52 -5.14 21.87
CA ILE A 59 -5.93 -5.26 20.47
C ILE A 59 -7.17 -4.39 20.20
N THR A 60 -8.17 -4.44 21.09
CA THR A 60 -9.38 -3.60 20.97
C THR A 60 -9.04 -2.12 21.03
N ASN A 61 -8.20 -1.71 21.99
CA ASN A 61 -7.80 -0.33 22.21
C ASN A 61 -7.01 0.23 21.00
N VAL A 62 -6.02 -0.53 20.50
CA VAL A 62 -5.24 -0.16 19.31
C VAL A 62 -6.11 -0.14 18.05
N THR A 63 -7.09 -1.03 17.93
CA THR A 63 -8.06 -1.00 16.83
C THR A 63 -8.85 0.31 16.84
N ASN A 64 -9.42 0.67 18.00
CA ASN A 64 -10.16 1.93 18.17
C ASN A 64 -9.28 3.14 17.87
N LEU A 65 -8.03 3.15 18.35
CA LEU A 65 -7.06 4.19 18.05
C LEU A 65 -6.79 4.31 16.55
N GLY A 66 -6.62 3.19 15.83
CA GLY A 66 -6.34 3.23 14.39
C GLY A 66 -7.49 3.78 13.54
N MET A 67 -8.73 3.43 13.90
CA MET A 67 -9.92 4.01 13.27
C MET A 67 -10.05 5.50 13.60
N LEU A 68 -9.83 5.87 14.87
CA LEU A 68 -9.95 7.25 15.34
C LEU A 68 -8.87 8.13 14.72
N TRP A 69 -7.63 7.66 14.66
CA TRP A 69 -6.50 8.38 14.08
C TRP A 69 -6.79 8.77 12.63
N GLY A 70 -7.29 7.84 11.80
CA GLY A 70 -7.64 8.14 10.41
C GLY A 70 -8.84 9.07 10.29
N PHE A 71 -9.85 8.92 11.16
CA PHE A 71 -10.98 9.84 11.23
C PHE A 71 -10.50 11.27 11.51
N ILE A 72 -9.71 11.48 12.57
CA ILE A 72 -9.16 12.80 12.91
C ILE A 72 -8.27 13.34 11.78
N LYS A 73 -7.41 12.49 11.19
CA LYS A 73 -6.52 12.87 10.10
C LYS A 73 -7.25 13.44 8.88
N TYR A 74 -8.41 12.88 8.53
CA TYR A 74 -9.13 13.26 7.31
C TYR A 74 -10.35 14.17 7.54
N TYR A 75 -10.86 14.26 8.77
CA TYR A 75 -12.06 15.05 9.09
C TYR A 75 -11.80 16.26 9.98
N HIS A 76 -10.73 16.28 10.77
CA HIS A 76 -10.51 17.40 11.69
C HIS A 76 -9.97 18.63 10.94
N ALA A 77 -10.76 19.71 10.85
CA ALA A 77 -10.40 20.89 10.05
C ALA A 77 -9.05 21.54 10.43
N ASN A 78 -8.66 21.52 11.71
CA ASN A 78 -7.33 22.02 12.13
C ASN A 78 -6.18 21.11 11.65
N VAL A 79 -6.43 19.81 11.51
CA VAL A 79 -5.45 18.84 10.97
C VAL A 79 -5.36 19.01 9.46
N ALA A 80 -6.50 19.14 8.78
CA ALA A 80 -6.57 19.47 7.36
C ALA A 80 -5.88 20.81 7.04
N ALA A 81 -5.84 21.77 7.97
CA ALA A 81 -5.09 23.02 7.83
C ALA A 81 -3.57 22.89 8.08
N GLY A 82 -3.05 21.68 8.34
CA GLY A 82 -1.63 21.42 8.54
C GLY A 82 -1.08 21.85 9.90
N LYS A 83 -1.94 21.99 10.92
CA LYS A 83 -1.46 22.38 12.26
C LYS A 83 -0.76 21.25 13.03
N TYR A 84 -1.00 19.99 12.66
CA TYR A 84 -0.56 18.82 13.41
C TYR A 84 0.09 17.78 12.50
N ASN A 85 1.24 17.27 12.93
CA ASN A 85 1.88 16.10 12.32
C ASN A 85 1.21 14.83 12.86
N MET A 86 0.36 14.20 12.06
CA MET A 86 -0.47 13.09 12.51
C MET A 86 0.33 11.81 12.79
N ASP A 87 1.49 11.61 12.17
CA ASP A 87 2.35 10.49 12.55
C ASP A 87 2.91 10.72 13.95
N ALA A 88 3.42 11.92 14.24
CA ALA A 88 3.95 12.27 15.54
C ALA A 88 2.86 12.19 16.63
N GLU A 89 1.65 12.66 16.33
CA GLU A 89 0.50 12.52 17.23
C GLU A 89 0.13 11.07 17.53
N LEU A 90 0.20 10.18 16.54
CA LEU A 90 0.03 8.74 16.78
C LEU A 90 1.07 8.21 17.75
N PHE A 91 2.34 8.57 17.53
CA PHE A 91 3.44 8.08 18.36
C PHE A 91 3.41 8.64 19.79
N ARG A 92 2.86 9.84 20.00
CA ARG A 92 2.61 10.39 21.34
C ARG A 92 1.54 9.60 22.10
N ILE A 93 0.40 9.33 21.46
CA ILE A 93 -0.75 8.74 22.15
C ILE A 93 -0.68 7.21 22.27
N LEU A 94 0.02 6.53 21.36
CA LEU A 94 0.09 5.07 21.32
C LEU A 94 0.58 4.45 22.66
N PRO A 95 1.65 4.93 23.30
CA PRO A 95 2.07 4.42 24.61
C PRO A 95 1.00 4.57 25.70
N GLU A 96 0.28 5.71 25.73
CA GLU A 96 -0.77 5.96 26.72
C GLU A 96 -1.95 5.00 26.53
N VAL A 97 -2.34 4.73 25.28
CA VAL A 97 -3.40 3.76 24.94
C VAL A 97 -3.01 2.32 25.30
N LEU A 98 -1.74 1.95 25.11
CA LEU A 98 -1.21 0.64 25.46
C LEU A 98 -1.06 0.42 26.98
N ALA A 99 -0.82 1.50 27.71
CA ALA A 99 -0.69 1.52 29.17
C ALA A 99 -2.04 1.53 29.89
N ALA A 100 -3.14 1.89 29.21
CA ALA A 100 -4.46 1.90 29.80
C ALA A 100 -4.87 0.49 30.30
N PRO A 101 -5.46 0.39 31.51
CA PRO A 101 -5.77 -0.89 32.14
C PRO A 101 -6.91 -1.64 31.43
N ASP A 102 -7.83 -0.90 30.81
CA ASP A 102 -9.01 -1.44 30.16
C ASP A 102 -9.48 -0.54 29.00
N LYS A 103 -10.62 -0.89 28.40
CA LYS A 103 -11.24 -0.13 27.31
C LYS A 103 -11.68 1.27 27.75
N ALA A 104 -12.20 1.42 28.96
CA ALA A 104 -12.71 2.70 29.44
C ALA A 104 -11.56 3.70 29.65
N GLY A 105 -10.45 3.25 30.25
CA GLY A 105 -9.23 4.03 30.39
C GLY A 105 -8.65 4.45 29.05
N ALA A 106 -8.58 3.55 28.07
CA ALA A 106 -8.09 3.88 26.73
C ALA A 106 -9.01 4.87 26.02
N ASN A 107 -10.33 4.73 26.18
CA ASN A 107 -11.31 5.67 25.64
C ASN A 107 -11.16 7.07 26.24
N ALA A 108 -10.88 7.19 27.55
CA ALA A 108 -10.63 8.47 28.19
C ALA A 108 -9.35 9.14 27.67
N VAL A 109 -8.27 8.37 27.47
CA VAL A 109 -7.02 8.85 26.83
C VAL A 109 -7.31 9.36 25.42
N MET A 110 -8.01 8.57 24.61
CA MET A 110 -8.39 8.95 23.24
C MET A 110 -9.27 10.20 23.20
N GLU A 111 -10.24 10.32 24.10
CA GLU A 111 -11.12 11.50 24.16
C GLU A 111 -10.34 12.78 24.52
N LYS A 112 -9.41 12.70 25.48
CA LYS A 112 -8.52 13.82 25.81
C LYS A 112 -7.60 14.18 24.63
N TRP A 113 -7.13 13.18 23.88
CA TRP A 113 -6.36 13.43 22.66
C TRP A 113 -7.19 14.09 21.56
N VAL A 114 -8.49 13.79 21.44
CA VAL A 114 -9.37 14.54 20.53
C VAL A 114 -9.48 16.01 20.94
N ASP A 115 -9.57 16.31 22.24
CA ASP A 115 -9.65 17.68 22.74
C ASP A 115 -8.39 18.51 22.41
N HIS A 116 -7.22 17.85 22.29
CA HIS A 116 -5.95 18.49 21.93
C HIS A 116 -5.97 19.20 20.57
N PHE A 117 -6.79 18.72 19.62
CA PHE A 117 -6.90 19.34 18.29
C PHE A 117 -7.74 20.62 18.28
N GLY A 118 -8.38 20.95 19.42
CA GLY A 118 -9.26 22.09 19.59
C GLY A 118 -10.56 21.98 18.79
N VAL A 119 -11.36 23.05 18.81
CA VAL A 119 -12.64 23.07 18.08
C VAL A 119 -12.40 23.12 16.57
N PRO A 120 -13.00 22.23 15.76
CA PRO A 120 -12.98 22.31 14.31
C PRO A 120 -13.53 23.66 13.81
N ARG A 121 -12.75 24.34 12.96
CA ARG A 121 -13.16 25.62 12.33
C ARG A 121 -13.62 25.46 10.89
N GLY A 122 -13.96 24.23 10.50
CA GLY A 122 -14.46 23.93 9.16
C GLY A 122 -15.95 24.17 9.04
N THR A 123 -16.45 24.02 7.82
CA THR A 123 -17.89 24.10 7.53
C THR A 123 -18.42 22.71 7.17
N ASP A 124 -19.75 22.60 7.16
CA ASP A 124 -20.40 21.42 6.62
C ASP A 124 -20.21 21.30 5.10
N LYS A 125 -20.26 20.06 4.62
CA LYS A 125 -20.29 19.72 3.20
C LYS A 125 -21.66 19.16 2.86
N THR A 126 -22.40 19.89 2.05
CA THR A 126 -23.54 19.33 1.33
C THR A 126 -23.02 18.55 0.12
N TYR A 127 -23.57 17.38 -0.12
CA TYR A 127 -23.33 16.60 -1.32
C TYR A 127 -24.67 16.20 -1.93
N ASP A 128 -24.69 16.09 -3.26
CA ASP A 128 -25.84 15.58 -3.99
C ASP A 128 -25.97 14.08 -3.72
N SER A 129 -26.94 13.70 -2.89
CA SER A 129 -27.15 12.32 -2.46
C SER A 129 -27.45 11.38 -3.62
N ILE A 130 -27.99 11.88 -4.74
CA ILE A 130 -28.28 11.09 -5.95
C ILE A 130 -26.98 10.60 -6.60
N LYS A 131 -25.86 11.34 -6.43
CA LYS A 131 -24.55 10.98 -6.98
C LYS A 131 -23.74 10.08 -6.05
N VAL A 132 -24.21 9.79 -4.84
CA VAL A 132 -23.47 9.02 -3.84
C VAL A 132 -23.77 7.53 -4.02
N LYS A 133 -22.76 6.76 -4.43
CA LYS A 133 -22.86 5.28 -4.54
C LYS A 133 -22.94 4.60 -3.16
N PHE A 134 -22.15 5.06 -2.20
CA PHE A 134 -22.20 4.64 -0.79
C PHE A 134 -21.64 5.74 0.11
N TYR A 135 -22.11 5.78 1.35
CA TYR A 135 -21.70 6.77 2.34
C TYR A 135 -20.37 6.41 3.01
N PRO A 136 -19.65 7.38 3.59
CA PRO A 136 -18.48 7.10 4.41
C PRO A 136 -18.81 6.10 5.52
N ASP A 137 -17.92 5.13 5.71
CA ASP A 137 -17.95 4.19 6.82
C ASP A 137 -16.86 4.61 7.80
N TYR A 138 -17.19 4.65 9.09
CA TYR A 138 -16.30 5.09 10.17
C TYR A 138 -15.85 3.92 11.06
N GLY A 139 -15.97 2.70 10.56
CA GLY A 139 -15.63 1.50 11.31
C GLY A 139 -16.51 1.34 12.54
N HIS A 140 -15.88 1.15 13.69
CA HIS A 140 -16.59 0.94 14.96
C HIS A 140 -16.74 2.23 15.78
N LEU A 141 -16.26 3.38 15.27
CA LEU A 141 -16.25 4.63 16.04
C LEU A 141 -17.64 5.01 16.56
N PHE A 142 -18.68 4.89 15.72
CA PHE A 142 -20.05 5.24 16.09
C PHE A 142 -20.91 4.03 16.49
N LYS A 143 -20.30 2.86 16.72
CA LYS A 143 -21.03 1.69 17.21
C LYS A 143 -21.46 1.94 18.66
N GLU A 144 -22.72 1.64 18.96
CA GLU A 144 -23.27 1.78 20.31
C GLU A 144 -22.40 1.09 21.36
N GLY A 145 -22.12 1.79 22.46
CA GLY A 145 -21.26 1.31 23.54
C GLY A 145 -19.77 1.23 23.19
N ASN A 146 -19.33 1.69 22.00
CA ASN A 146 -17.90 1.70 21.69
C ASN A 146 -17.16 2.85 22.38
N PHE A 147 -17.73 4.05 22.34
CA PHE A 147 -17.22 5.26 23.01
C PHE A 147 -18.30 5.88 23.92
N SER A 148 -17.86 6.80 24.78
CA SER A 148 -18.75 7.61 25.63
C SER A 148 -19.67 8.49 24.78
N THR A 149 -20.84 8.86 25.31
CA THR A 149 -21.74 9.83 24.64
C THR A 149 -21.05 11.15 24.34
N SER A 150 -20.18 11.62 25.24
CA SER A 150 -19.37 12.84 25.05
C SER A 150 -18.43 12.71 23.84
N MET A 151 -17.68 11.61 23.76
CA MET A 151 -16.80 11.35 22.63
C MET A 151 -17.58 11.23 21.31
N ILE A 152 -18.71 10.52 21.28
CA ILE A 152 -19.57 10.45 20.09
C ILE A 152 -20.04 11.83 19.64
N ALA A 153 -20.48 12.69 20.56
CA ALA A 153 -20.89 14.05 20.24
C ALA A 153 -19.73 14.88 19.65
N LYS A 154 -18.50 14.74 20.17
CA LYS A 154 -17.30 15.38 19.61
C LYS A 154 -17.00 14.88 18.19
N LEU A 155 -17.06 13.56 17.95
CA LEU A 155 -16.83 12.99 16.62
C LEU A 155 -17.91 13.43 15.61
N ASP A 156 -19.18 13.51 16.01
CA ASP A 156 -20.24 14.04 15.15
C ASP A 156 -20.05 15.52 14.83
N PHE A 157 -19.61 16.32 15.80
CA PHE A 157 -19.26 17.72 15.57
C PHE A 157 -18.11 17.85 14.55
N ILE A 158 -17.05 17.07 14.71
CA ILE A 158 -15.93 17.01 13.75
C ILE A 158 -16.42 16.60 12.35
N ARG A 159 -17.27 15.57 12.27
CA ARG A 159 -17.80 15.04 11.01
C ARG A 159 -18.57 16.09 10.20
N THR A 160 -19.34 16.91 10.89
CA THR A 160 -20.18 17.97 10.32
C THR A 160 -19.44 19.28 10.09
N HIS A 161 -18.24 19.47 10.65
CA HIS A 161 -17.43 20.70 10.51
C HIS A 161 -16.06 20.43 9.88
N ARG A 162 -16.02 19.55 8.87
CA ARG A 162 -14.78 18.97 8.35
C ARG A 162 -14.08 19.75 7.23
N ASN A 163 -14.79 20.61 6.52
CA ASN A 163 -14.21 21.28 5.35
C ASN A 163 -13.25 22.39 5.78
N ALA A 164 -11.95 22.20 5.56
CA ALA A 164 -10.98 23.28 5.63
C ALA A 164 -11.15 24.23 4.43
N LYS A 165 -10.97 25.54 4.67
CA LYS A 165 -11.17 26.58 3.64
C LYS A 165 -10.12 26.52 2.53
N ASP A 166 -8.87 26.16 2.87
CA ASP A 166 -7.70 26.30 1.99
C ASP A 166 -7.19 24.95 1.45
N GLY A 167 -8.07 23.94 1.39
CA GLY A 167 -7.72 22.57 1.00
C GLY A 167 -7.25 21.70 2.16
N HIS A 168 -6.68 20.53 1.86
CA HIS A 168 -6.34 19.52 2.87
C HIS A 168 -4.84 19.20 2.89
N TYR A 169 -4.19 19.37 4.04
CA TYR A 169 -2.75 19.19 4.22
C TYR A 169 -2.28 17.80 3.80
N TYR A 170 -2.99 16.73 4.20
CA TYR A 170 -2.60 15.36 3.84
C TYR A 170 -3.12 14.84 2.49
N ILE A 171 -4.12 15.50 1.88
CA ILE A 171 -4.86 14.93 0.75
C ILE A 171 -4.97 15.96 -0.36
N ALA A 172 -4.55 15.57 -1.56
CA ALA A 172 -4.92 16.24 -2.80
C ALA A 172 -5.64 15.24 -3.71
N LEU A 173 -6.27 15.74 -4.76
CA LEU A 173 -6.85 14.91 -5.81
C LEU A 173 -6.05 15.14 -7.10
N THR A 174 -5.75 14.06 -7.80
CA THR A 174 -5.12 14.15 -9.12
C THR A 174 -6.08 14.88 -10.06
N ALA A 175 -5.58 15.88 -10.79
CA ALA A 175 -6.39 16.63 -11.73
C ALA A 175 -7.08 15.68 -12.74
N PHE A 176 -8.33 15.99 -13.07
CA PHE A 176 -9.17 15.29 -14.06
C PHE A 176 -9.64 13.86 -13.68
N ILE A 177 -8.81 13.06 -13.02
CA ILE A 177 -9.16 11.67 -12.65
C ILE A 177 -9.55 11.49 -11.19
N ASN A 178 -9.29 12.49 -10.34
CA ASN A 178 -9.67 12.53 -8.92
C ASN A 178 -9.13 11.39 -8.04
N ASN A 179 -8.07 10.70 -8.48
CA ASN A 179 -7.37 9.73 -7.62
C ASN A 179 -6.74 10.47 -6.42
N PRO A 180 -6.84 9.91 -5.20
CA PRO A 180 -6.26 10.51 -4.01
C PRO A 180 -4.73 10.57 -4.10
N ILE A 181 -4.17 11.71 -3.72
CA ILE A 181 -2.73 11.92 -3.52
C ILE A 181 -2.52 12.14 -2.04
N PHE A 182 -1.89 11.17 -1.38
CA PHE A 182 -1.40 11.30 -0.02
C PHE A 182 -0.12 12.14 -0.05
N ARG A 183 -0.20 13.37 0.45
CA ARG A 183 0.89 14.35 0.43
C ARG A 183 1.29 14.73 1.84
N ASN A 184 2.49 15.28 2.00
CA ASN A 184 3.04 15.69 3.30
C ASN A 184 3.09 14.54 4.33
N GLU A 185 3.11 13.30 3.86
CA GLU A 185 3.41 12.12 4.64
C GLU A 185 4.88 11.81 4.50
N ARG A 186 5.58 11.63 5.61
CA ARG A 186 6.98 11.23 5.58
C ARG A 186 7.09 9.82 4.97
N PRO A 187 8.05 9.57 4.07
CA PRO A 187 8.22 8.26 3.42
C PRO A 187 8.88 7.21 4.33
N TYR A 188 9.62 7.65 5.35
CA TYR A 188 10.42 6.77 6.24
C TYR A 188 11.24 5.73 5.48
N ASP A 189 11.98 6.14 4.44
CA ASP A 189 12.73 5.22 3.56
C ASP A 189 13.72 4.30 4.30
N ASN A 190 14.23 4.76 5.45
CA ASN A 190 15.15 4.02 6.32
C ASN A 190 14.45 3.55 7.62
N MET A 191 13.15 3.26 7.56
CA MET A 191 12.37 2.73 8.68
C MET A 191 13.07 1.53 9.32
N ASP A 192 13.29 1.59 10.64
CA ASP A 192 13.71 0.42 11.40
C ASP A 192 12.50 -0.51 11.56
N LEU A 193 12.53 -1.65 10.87
CA LEU A 193 11.46 -2.63 10.96
C LEU A 193 11.38 -3.32 12.32
N ASN A 194 12.32 -3.11 13.24
CA ASN A 194 12.19 -3.54 14.63
C ASN A 194 11.26 -2.64 15.45
N ASP A 195 10.95 -1.43 14.96
CA ASP A 195 10.08 -0.47 15.64
C ASP A 195 8.60 -0.85 15.43
N ALA A 196 7.97 -1.45 16.45
CA ALA A 196 6.57 -1.87 16.39
C ALA A 196 5.60 -0.70 16.15
N GLY A 197 5.88 0.49 16.68
CA GLY A 197 5.05 1.67 16.43
C GLY A 197 5.10 2.11 14.97
N MET A 198 6.26 2.04 14.32
CA MET A 198 6.40 2.29 12.88
C MET A 198 5.61 1.27 12.03
N ARG A 199 5.64 -0.02 12.41
CA ARG A 199 4.80 -1.05 11.78
C ARG A 199 3.31 -0.74 11.97
N ILE A 200 2.89 -0.32 13.16
CA ILE A 200 1.50 0.10 13.41
C ILE A 200 1.10 1.32 12.58
N LEU A 201 1.97 2.32 12.43
CA LEU A 201 1.70 3.47 11.56
C LEU A 201 1.44 3.03 10.11
N SER A 202 2.24 2.12 9.56
CA SER A 202 2.04 1.66 8.18
C SER A 202 0.71 0.92 8.00
N LEU A 203 0.33 0.07 8.98
CA LEU A 203 -0.99 -0.56 8.99
C LEU A 203 -2.12 0.47 9.06
N PHE A 204 -2.01 1.47 9.94
CA PHE A 204 -3.04 2.50 10.09
C PHE A 204 -3.18 3.36 8.83
N ARG A 205 -2.06 3.76 8.21
CA ARG A 205 -2.08 4.47 6.93
C ARG A 205 -2.78 3.64 5.86
N TYR A 206 -2.39 2.38 5.69
CA TYR A 206 -2.98 1.51 4.67
C TYR A 206 -4.47 1.25 4.91
N TRP A 207 -4.83 0.86 6.13
CA TRP A 207 -6.21 0.56 6.48
C TRP A 207 -7.14 1.76 6.22
N ASN A 208 -6.70 2.95 6.65
CA ASN A 208 -7.47 4.18 6.48
C ASN A 208 -7.47 4.67 5.03
N ALA A 209 -6.40 4.48 4.25
CA ALA A 209 -6.40 4.80 2.82
C ALA A 209 -7.52 4.04 2.09
N ILE A 210 -7.66 2.75 2.37
CA ILE A 210 -8.75 1.94 1.80
C ILE A 210 -10.12 2.32 2.39
N GLN A 211 -10.19 2.57 3.70
CA GLN A 211 -11.44 2.94 4.37
C GLN A 211 -12.06 4.22 3.80
N TYR A 212 -11.25 5.22 3.44
CA TYR A 212 -11.77 6.53 3.05
C TYR A 212 -11.67 6.81 1.55
N PHE A 213 -10.78 6.15 0.82
CA PHE A 213 -10.48 6.53 -0.57
C PHE A 213 -10.53 5.39 -1.59
N TYR A 214 -10.71 4.13 -1.18
CA TYR A 214 -10.86 3.03 -2.13
C TYR A 214 -12.29 2.97 -2.69
N PRO A 215 -12.50 3.17 -4.01
CA PRO A 215 -13.83 3.30 -4.60
C PRO A 215 -14.63 1.99 -4.59
N ASP A 216 -13.94 0.85 -4.60
CA ASP A 216 -14.57 -0.47 -4.75
C ASP A 216 -14.71 -1.21 -3.42
N ARG A 217 -14.68 -0.50 -2.28
CA ARG A 217 -14.84 -1.12 -0.95
C ARG A 217 -16.12 -1.94 -0.81
N HIS A 218 -17.20 -1.49 -1.46
CA HIS A 218 -18.50 -2.17 -1.49
C HIS A 218 -18.49 -3.51 -2.25
N LEU A 219 -17.44 -3.82 -3.03
CA LEU A 219 -17.26 -5.08 -3.74
C LEU A 219 -16.40 -6.08 -2.97
N MET A 220 -15.79 -5.67 -1.85
CA MET A 220 -14.91 -6.53 -1.06
C MET A 220 -15.71 -7.65 -0.39
N SER A 221 -15.17 -8.88 -0.45
CA SER A 221 -15.78 -10.06 0.19
C SER A 221 -15.56 -10.12 1.70
N VAL A 222 -14.70 -9.25 2.24
CA VAL A 222 -14.38 -9.18 3.66
C VAL A 222 -15.01 -7.94 4.30
N ASN A 223 -15.35 -8.05 5.57
CA ASN A 223 -15.65 -6.88 6.38
C ASN A 223 -14.34 -6.15 6.69
N TRP A 224 -14.07 -5.07 5.97
CA TRP A 224 -12.82 -4.32 6.09
C TRP A 224 -12.56 -3.78 7.51
N ASN A 225 -13.60 -3.42 8.25
CA ASN A 225 -13.48 -2.95 9.64
C ASN A 225 -12.89 -4.02 10.56
N ASN A 226 -13.27 -5.28 10.35
CA ASN A 226 -12.74 -6.40 11.13
C ASN A 226 -11.29 -6.75 10.76
N GLU A 227 -10.84 -6.41 9.54
CA GLU A 227 -9.49 -6.76 9.09
C GLU A 227 -8.41 -5.96 9.83
N LEU A 228 -8.71 -4.75 10.33
CA LEU A 228 -7.78 -4.00 11.19
C LEU A 228 -7.45 -4.79 12.46
N THR A 229 -8.48 -5.18 13.21
CA THR A 229 -8.37 -5.95 14.46
C THR A 229 -7.58 -7.25 14.26
N LYS A 230 -7.88 -7.98 13.18
CA LYS A 230 -7.22 -9.25 12.85
C LYS A 230 -5.75 -9.08 12.47
N THR A 231 -5.39 -7.92 11.92
CA THR A 231 -4.05 -7.68 11.35
C THR A 231 -3.08 -7.10 12.37
N ILE A 232 -3.56 -6.31 13.34
CA ILE A 232 -2.74 -5.71 14.41
C ILE A 232 -1.75 -6.69 15.05
N PRO A 233 -2.14 -7.92 15.47
CA PRO A 233 -1.20 -8.86 16.07
C PRO A 233 0.03 -9.16 15.20
N SER A 234 -0.17 -9.37 13.90
CA SER A 234 0.94 -9.63 12.97
C SER A 234 1.88 -8.43 12.81
N PHE A 235 1.38 -7.20 12.88
CA PHE A 235 2.24 -6.02 12.80
C PHE A 235 2.97 -5.73 14.13
N CYS A 236 2.48 -6.21 15.26
CA CYS A 236 3.20 -6.08 16.54
C CYS A 236 4.24 -7.18 16.77
N GLN A 237 3.99 -8.41 16.33
CA GLN A 237 4.77 -9.59 16.72
C GLN A 237 6.02 -9.87 15.87
N HIS A 238 6.16 -9.30 14.67
CA HIS A 238 7.29 -9.61 13.79
C HIS A 238 8.47 -8.67 14.04
N ASP A 239 9.62 -9.21 14.46
CA ASP A 239 10.92 -8.51 14.54
C ASP A 239 11.78 -8.73 13.28
N ASP A 240 11.27 -9.46 12.28
CA ASP A 240 11.97 -9.71 11.03
C ASP A 240 11.28 -9.10 9.80
N THR A 241 12.10 -8.73 8.82
CA THR A 241 11.66 -8.09 7.57
C THR A 241 10.70 -8.95 6.75
N ALA A 242 10.89 -10.28 6.73
CA ALA A 242 10.07 -11.18 5.93
C ALA A 242 8.66 -11.35 6.54
N GLY A 243 8.57 -11.44 7.86
CA GLY A 243 7.31 -11.45 8.63
C GLY A 243 6.47 -10.20 8.35
N TYR A 244 7.09 -9.02 8.45
CA TYR A 244 6.42 -7.75 8.15
C TYR A 244 5.89 -7.69 6.70
N TYR A 245 6.72 -7.99 5.69
CA TYR A 245 6.26 -7.97 4.30
C TYR A 245 5.19 -9.03 4.01
N LYS A 246 5.23 -10.18 4.69
CA LYS A 246 4.17 -11.19 4.60
C LYS A 246 2.86 -10.68 5.19
N ALA A 247 2.90 -9.97 6.32
CA ALA A 247 1.72 -9.34 6.92
C ALA A 247 1.15 -8.25 5.98
N LEU A 248 2.01 -7.39 5.41
CA LEU A 248 1.62 -6.36 4.44
C LEU A 248 0.94 -6.96 3.21
N ARG A 249 1.52 -8.01 2.60
CA ARG A 249 0.93 -8.71 1.46
C ARG A 249 -0.43 -9.31 1.79
N ARG A 250 -0.59 -9.86 2.99
CA ARG A 250 -1.86 -10.47 3.42
C ARG A 250 -2.97 -9.44 3.54
N ILE A 251 -2.72 -8.30 4.18
CA ILE A 251 -3.74 -7.24 4.29
C ILE A 251 -3.99 -6.58 2.93
N ALA A 252 -2.97 -6.45 2.07
CA ALA A 252 -3.16 -5.99 0.70
C ALA A 252 -4.08 -6.91 -0.11
N ALA A 253 -3.87 -8.22 -0.02
CA ALA A 253 -4.68 -9.22 -0.73
C ALA A 253 -6.16 -9.24 -0.33
N LYS A 254 -6.51 -8.68 0.84
CA LYS A 254 -7.90 -8.62 1.31
C LYS A 254 -8.80 -7.72 0.46
N ILE A 255 -8.24 -6.76 -0.27
CA ILE A 255 -9.05 -5.87 -1.11
C ILE A 255 -9.44 -6.51 -2.44
N THR A 256 -8.83 -7.67 -2.77
CA THR A 256 -9.15 -8.47 -3.96
C THR A 256 -9.13 -7.64 -5.25
N ASP A 257 -8.09 -6.82 -5.41
CA ASP A 257 -7.88 -5.96 -6.58
C ASP A 257 -6.54 -6.30 -7.24
N GLY A 258 -6.55 -6.52 -8.55
CA GLY A 258 -5.34 -6.78 -9.33
C GLY A 258 -4.32 -5.64 -9.32
N HIS A 259 -4.76 -4.40 -9.09
CA HIS A 259 -3.91 -3.21 -9.00
C HIS A 259 -3.24 -3.05 -7.63
N ALA A 260 -3.65 -3.84 -6.63
CA ALA A 260 -3.09 -3.80 -5.28
C ALA A 260 -1.80 -4.60 -5.20
N ILE A 261 -0.72 -4.00 -5.69
CA ILE A 261 0.59 -4.63 -5.80
C ILE A 261 1.54 -4.04 -4.74
N THR A 262 2.22 -4.90 -3.98
CA THR A 262 3.29 -4.47 -3.05
C THR A 262 4.62 -4.42 -3.81
N VAL A 263 5.20 -3.23 -3.97
CA VAL A 263 6.34 -3.01 -4.90
C VAL A 263 7.71 -3.10 -4.21
N ARG A 264 7.79 -2.78 -2.91
CA ARG A 264 9.03 -2.93 -2.12
C ARG A 264 9.02 -4.24 -1.33
N GLY A 265 10.14 -4.99 -1.38
CA GLY A 265 10.34 -6.21 -0.59
C GLY A 265 10.24 -7.54 -1.34
N SER A 266 10.18 -7.53 -2.68
CA SER A 266 10.46 -8.64 -3.63
C SER A 266 9.49 -8.64 -4.80
N ARG A 267 9.99 -8.70 -6.03
CA ARG A 267 9.17 -8.96 -7.23
C ARG A 267 8.54 -10.36 -7.24
N SER A 268 8.92 -11.22 -6.30
CA SER A 268 8.31 -12.52 -6.04
C SER A 268 7.53 -12.53 -4.72
N VAL A 269 6.41 -13.23 -4.69
CA VAL A 269 5.57 -13.48 -3.49
C VAL A 269 6.38 -14.09 -2.33
N ASN A 270 7.53 -14.70 -2.65
CA ASN A 270 8.44 -15.36 -1.71
C ASN A 270 9.51 -14.44 -1.09
N GLY A 271 9.48 -13.12 -1.32
CA GLY A 271 10.35 -12.20 -0.58
C GLY A 271 11.81 -12.15 -1.05
N VAL A 272 12.14 -12.69 -2.23
CA VAL A 272 13.52 -12.78 -2.68
C VAL A 272 13.75 -12.04 -4.00
N ASN A 273 14.43 -10.88 -3.89
CA ASN A 273 15.14 -10.21 -4.98
C ASN A 273 16.47 -10.91 -5.33
N LYS A 274 16.67 -12.13 -4.80
CA LYS A 274 17.78 -13.06 -5.08
C LYS A 274 17.12 -14.41 -5.32
N GLY A 275 17.32 -15.07 -6.45
CA GLY A 275 16.64 -16.33 -6.72
C GLY A 275 16.51 -16.59 -8.19
N TYR A 276 15.80 -17.65 -8.51
CA TYR A 276 15.65 -18.15 -9.86
C TYR A 276 14.19 -18.24 -10.28
N TYR A 277 13.95 -18.21 -11.59
CA TYR A 277 12.65 -18.41 -12.21
C TYR A 277 12.73 -19.47 -13.32
N THR A 278 11.61 -20.07 -13.71
CA THR A 278 11.63 -21.10 -14.76
C THR A 278 11.55 -20.50 -16.17
N PRO A 279 12.27 -21.08 -17.14
CA PRO A 279 12.21 -20.69 -18.55
C PRO A 279 11.04 -21.36 -19.30
N ILE A 280 9.87 -21.52 -18.66
CA ILE A 280 8.65 -22.03 -19.30
C ILE A 280 7.51 -21.03 -19.13
N THR A 281 6.60 -21.02 -20.09
CA THR A 281 5.31 -20.33 -19.96
C THR A 281 4.24 -21.37 -19.73
N THR A 282 3.30 -21.07 -18.84
CA THR A 282 2.18 -21.96 -18.55
C THR A 282 0.86 -21.20 -18.59
N MET A 283 -0.22 -21.95 -18.75
CA MET A 283 -1.58 -21.46 -18.59
C MET A 283 -2.42 -22.51 -17.88
N TYR A 284 -3.53 -22.08 -17.27
CA TYR A 284 -4.55 -23.02 -16.83
C TYR A 284 -5.50 -23.35 -17.99
N ALA A 285 -5.73 -24.64 -18.22
CA ALA A 285 -6.75 -25.16 -19.12
C ALA A 285 -7.48 -26.31 -18.42
N GLU A 286 -8.82 -26.27 -18.35
CA GLU A 286 -9.63 -27.30 -17.66
C GLU A 286 -9.12 -27.62 -16.24
N ASN A 287 -8.82 -26.58 -15.45
CA ASN A 287 -8.25 -26.66 -14.10
C ASN A 287 -6.85 -27.32 -13.99
N LYS A 288 -6.18 -27.60 -15.11
CA LYS A 288 -4.81 -28.14 -15.15
C LYS A 288 -3.81 -27.06 -15.51
N LEU A 289 -2.63 -27.10 -14.89
CA LEU A 289 -1.51 -26.21 -15.22
C LEU A 289 -0.73 -26.79 -16.41
N VAL A 290 -0.85 -26.18 -17.58
CA VAL A 290 -0.31 -26.70 -18.85
C VAL A 290 0.83 -25.83 -19.33
N VAL A 291 1.93 -26.46 -19.76
CA VAL A 291 3.04 -25.78 -20.45
C VAL A 291 2.59 -25.35 -21.84
N THR A 292 2.75 -24.06 -22.15
CA THR A 292 2.39 -23.49 -23.46
C THR A 292 3.61 -23.11 -24.28
N ASN A 293 4.73 -22.80 -23.64
CA ASN A 293 5.96 -22.43 -24.33
C ASN A 293 7.21 -22.81 -23.52
N CYS A 294 8.29 -23.13 -24.23
CA CYS A 294 9.61 -23.41 -23.67
C CYS A 294 10.59 -22.38 -24.25
N HIS A 295 11.35 -21.70 -23.37
CA HIS A 295 12.27 -20.64 -23.80
C HIS A 295 13.66 -21.23 -24.08
N ASP A 296 13.91 -21.55 -25.34
CA ASP A 296 14.97 -22.47 -25.79
C ASP A 296 16.42 -21.96 -25.75
N LYS A 297 16.65 -20.77 -25.21
CA LYS A 297 18.01 -20.29 -24.92
C LYS A 297 18.78 -21.22 -23.96
N PHE A 298 18.09 -22.12 -23.27
CA PHE A 298 18.65 -23.01 -22.22
C PHE A 298 18.43 -24.51 -22.48
N GLY A 299 18.05 -24.91 -23.70
CA GLY A 299 17.82 -26.32 -24.04
C GLY A 299 16.59 -26.95 -23.37
N VAL A 300 15.66 -26.12 -22.90
CA VAL A 300 14.48 -26.52 -22.11
C VAL A 300 13.49 -27.35 -22.93
N SER A 301 13.31 -27.06 -24.23
CA SER A 301 12.48 -27.88 -25.11
C SER A 301 12.87 -29.35 -25.22
N LYS A 302 14.12 -29.70 -24.87
CA LYS A 302 14.58 -31.10 -24.83
C LYS A 302 14.12 -31.83 -23.57
N LEU A 303 13.76 -31.09 -22.52
CA LEU A 303 13.39 -31.62 -21.20
C LEU A 303 11.87 -31.68 -21.02
N ILE A 304 11.16 -30.68 -21.54
CA ILE A 304 9.71 -30.54 -21.45
C ILE A 304 9.18 -29.91 -22.74
N ARG A 305 7.97 -30.29 -23.16
CA ARG A 305 7.33 -29.77 -24.37
C ARG A 305 5.96 -29.14 -24.06
N PRO A 306 5.48 -28.19 -24.89
CA PRO A 306 4.12 -27.70 -24.79
C PRO A 306 3.08 -28.84 -24.75
N GLY A 307 2.00 -28.62 -24.00
CA GLY A 307 0.96 -29.62 -23.72
C GLY A 307 1.23 -30.50 -22.49
N ALA A 308 2.43 -30.44 -21.89
CA ALA A 308 2.70 -31.11 -20.62
C ALA A 308 1.87 -30.50 -19.48
N VAL A 309 1.18 -31.34 -18.71
CA VAL A 309 0.43 -30.95 -17.51
C VAL A 309 1.34 -31.10 -16.30
N ILE A 310 1.56 -30.02 -15.55
CA ILE A 310 2.34 -30.04 -14.31
C ILE A 310 1.43 -30.45 -13.15
N GLU A 311 1.74 -31.56 -12.49
CA GLU A 311 0.95 -32.07 -11.35
C GLU A 311 1.50 -31.59 -10.00
N GLN A 312 2.82 -31.41 -9.91
CA GLN A 312 3.51 -31.00 -8.71
C GLN A 312 4.73 -30.12 -9.04
N ILE A 313 5.19 -29.38 -8.03
CA ILE A 313 6.46 -28.64 -8.06
C ILE A 313 7.19 -28.98 -6.77
N ASP A 314 8.42 -29.50 -6.88
CA ASP A 314 9.26 -29.92 -5.76
C ASP A 314 8.51 -30.81 -4.74
N GLY A 315 7.70 -31.74 -5.25
CA GLY A 315 6.93 -32.71 -4.46
C GLY A 315 5.63 -32.17 -3.86
N VAL A 316 5.24 -30.93 -4.15
CA VAL A 316 4.00 -30.30 -3.65
C VAL A 316 2.98 -30.18 -4.78
N THR A 317 1.73 -30.60 -4.55
CA THR A 317 0.67 -30.51 -5.55
C THR A 317 0.31 -29.06 -5.89
N ILE A 318 -0.12 -28.82 -7.13
CA ILE A 318 -0.56 -27.48 -7.57
C ILE A 318 -1.66 -26.93 -6.66
N ASP A 319 -2.66 -27.74 -6.29
CA ASP A 319 -3.74 -27.32 -5.39
C ASP A 319 -3.22 -26.85 -4.01
N SER A 320 -2.24 -27.56 -3.45
CA SER A 320 -1.64 -27.18 -2.16
C SER A 320 -0.86 -25.87 -2.28
N LEU A 321 -0.19 -25.64 -3.41
CA LEU A 321 0.51 -24.38 -3.70
C LEU A 321 -0.48 -23.22 -3.90
N GLU A 322 -1.61 -23.46 -4.57
CA GLU A 322 -2.68 -22.48 -4.69
C GLU A 322 -3.21 -22.05 -3.32
N ILE A 323 -3.52 -23.01 -2.43
CA ILE A 323 -3.95 -22.74 -1.05
C ILE A 323 -2.87 -21.96 -0.29
N LYS A 324 -1.59 -22.34 -0.43
CA LYS A 324 -0.45 -21.68 0.22
C LYS A 324 -0.32 -20.21 -0.18
N TYR A 325 -0.47 -19.90 -1.46
CA TYR A 325 -0.23 -18.55 -1.99
C TYR A 325 -1.45 -17.64 -1.97
N ARG A 326 -2.66 -18.21 -1.96
CA ARG A 326 -3.92 -17.45 -2.00
C ARG A 326 -4.01 -16.32 -0.98
N PRO A 327 -3.61 -16.48 0.31
CA PRO A 327 -3.77 -15.43 1.30
C PRO A 327 -2.89 -14.19 1.06
N GLY A 328 -1.87 -14.26 0.20
CA GLY A 328 -0.87 -13.19 0.00
C GLY A 328 -0.89 -12.56 -1.39
N ILE A 329 -1.88 -12.89 -2.23
CA ILE A 329 -1.96 -12.40 -3.61
C ILE A 329 -3.30 -11.74 -3.82
N SER A 330 -3.28 -10.43 -4.07
CA SER A 330 -4.46 -9.67 -4.46
C SER A 330 -4.82 -9.98 -5.91
N ALA A 331 -6.07 -10.37 -6.13
CA ALA A 331 -6.61 -10.61 -7.46
C ALA A 331 -8.12 -10.41 -7.45
N SER A 332 -8.66 -9.89 -8.54
CA SER A 332 -10.09 -9.62 -8.71
C SER A 332 -10.95 -10.88 -8.77
N ASN A 333 -10.38 -12.01 -9.17
CA ASN A 333 -11.05 -13.30 -9.19
C ASN A 333 -10.04 -14.46 -9.18
N TYR A 334 -10.54 -15.70 -9.17
CA TYR A 334 -9.72 -16.90 -9.12
C TYR A 334 -8.87 -17.11 -10.39
N THR A 335 -9.40 -16.75 -11.56
CA THR A 335 -8.65 -16.80 -12.83
C THR A 335 -7.46 -15.84 -12.81
N ALA A 336 -7.67 -14.59 -12.41
CA ALA A 336 -6.60 -13.60 -12.28
C ALA A 336 -5.51 -14.07 -11.28
N PHE A 337 -5.93 -14.62 -10.13
CA PHE A 337 -4.99 -15.22 -9.16
C PHE A 337 -4.14 -16.32 -9.80
N ARG A 338 -4.77 -17.27 -10.50
CA ARG A 338 -4.08 -18.35 -11.21
C ARG A 338 -3.12 -17.81 -12.27
N THR A 339 -3.52 -16.80 -13.03
CA THR A 339 -2.62 -16.10 -13.97
C THR A 339 -1.41 -15.50 -13.26
N TYR A 340 -1.58 -14.87 -12.09
CA TYR A 340 -0.47 -14.22 -11.38
C TYR A 340 0.55 -15.22 -10.84
N ILE A 341 0.09 -16.35 -10.30
CA ILE A 341 1.00 -17.37 -9.74
C ILE A 341 1.71 -18.22 -10.79
N SER A 342 1.13 -18.38 -11.98
CA SER A 342 1.61 -19.28 -13.05
C SER A 342 2.45 -18.60 -14.14
N ARG A 343 2.58 -17.27 -14.10
CA ARG A 343 3.57 -16.56 -14.93
C ARG A 343 4.99 -17.08 -14.64
N PRO A 344 5.95 -16.96 -15.58
CA PRO A 344 7.33 -17.41 -15.36
C PRO A 344 7.96 -16.84 -14.08
N THR A 345 7.62 -15.60 -13.71
CA THR A 345 8.09 -14.93 -12.48
C THR A 345 7.07 -15.00 -11.33
N GLY A 346 6.01 -15.79 -11.47
CA GLY A 346 4.95 -16.00 -10.50
C GLY A 346 5.36 -16.94 -9.37
N ALA A 347 4.55 -17.00 -8.32
CA ALA A 347 4.86 -17.71 -7.08
C ALA A 347 5.11 -19.22 -7.26
N LEU A 348 4.55 -19.85 -8.29
CA LEU A 348 4.77 -21.27 -8.59
C LEU A 348 6.18 -21.54 -9.13
N PHE A 349 6.78 -20.55 -9.80
CA PHE A 349 7.99 -20.75 -10.59
C PHE A 349 9.21 -19.98 -10.07
N VAL A 350 9.07 -19.26 -8.96
CA VAL A 350 10.19 -18.63 -8.27
C VAL A 350 10.71 -19.52 -7.14
N THR A 351 12.01 -19.80 -7.19
CA THR A 351 12.70 -20.68 -6.23
C THR A 351 14.08 -20.11 -5.83
N GLN A 352 14.66 -20.65 -4.77
CA GLN A 352 16.08 -20.42 -4.42
C GLN A 352 17.01 -21.46 -5.04
N ASN A 353 16.46 -22.53 -5.59
CA ASN A 353 17.21 -23.62 -6.16
C ASN A 353 17.52 -23.35 -7.64
N PRO A 354 18.69 -23.76 -8.16
CA PRO A 354 19.03 -23.64 -9.57
C PRO A 354 18.28 -24.66 -10.47
N TRP A 355 17.40 -25.48 -9.89
CA TRP A 355 16.47 -26.36 -10.58
C TRP A 355 15.17 -26.50 -9.79
N ILE A 356 14.12 -26.97 -10.46
CA ILE A 356 12.90 -27.48 -9.83
C ILE A 356 12.55 -28.86 -10.40
N ASP A 357 11.95 -29.72 -9.59
CA ASP A 357 11.45 -31.02 -10.03
C ASP A 357 9.95 -30.92 -10.36
N LEU A 358 9.60 -31.25 -11.60
CA LEU A 358 8.25 -31.16 -12.16
C LEU A 358 7.75 -32.56 -12.58
N PRO A 359 6.97 -33.26 -11.73
CA PRO A 359 6.13 -34.35 -12.20
C PRO A 359 5.12 -33.83 -13.23
N VAL A 360 5.25 -34.28 -14.48
CA VAL A 360 4.41 -33.86 -15.61
C VAL A 360 3.74 -35.04 -16.30
N ARG A 361 2.47 -34.85 -16.66
CA ARG A 361 1.68 -35.79 -17.46
C ARG A 361 1.55 -35.32 -18.90
N TYR A 362 1.76 -36.20 -19.85
CA TYR A 362 1.58 -35.94 -21.28
C TYR A 362 0.24 -36.47 -21.79
N ALA A 363 -0.11 -36.18 -23.04
CA ALA A 363 -1.37 -36.60 -23.67
C ALA A 363 -1.54 -38.13 -23.81
N ASP A 364 -0.44 -38.88 -23.72
CA ASP A 364 -0.42 -40.35 -23.70
C ASP A 364 -0.52 -40.93 -22.27
N ASP A 365 -0.93 -40.10 -21.30
CA ASP A 365 -0.99 -40.38 -19.86
C ASP A 365 0.34 -40.76 -19.19
N THR A 366 1.47 -40.65 -19.90
CA THR A 366 2.78 -40.92 -19.30
C THR A 366 3.13 -39.84 -18.29
N LEU A 367 3.52 -40.27 -17.09
CA LEU A 367 4.05 -39.42 -16.02
C LEU A 367 5.58 -39.45 -16.06
N ARG A 368 6.22 -38.28 -16.10
CA ARG A 368 7.67 -38.15 -16.01
C ARG A 368 8.03 -37.06 -15.01
N VAL A 369 9.06 -37.29 -14.22
CA VAL A 369 9.66 -36.22 -13.40
C VAL A 369 10.70 -35.51 -14.23
N VAL A 370 10.43 -34.24 -14.56
CA VAL A 370 11.36 -33.38 -15.28
C VAL A 370 12.11 -32.50 -14.29
N ARG A 371 13.43 -32.65 -14.22
CA ARG A 371 14.30 -31.70 -13.52
C ARG A 371 14.57 -30.52 -14.43
N LEU A 372 13.91 -29.40 -14.18
CA LEU A 372 13.97 -28.21 -15.01
C LEU A 372 14.99 -27.21 -14.44
N PRO A 373 16.02 -26.77 -15.20
CA PRO A 373 16.92 -25.73 -14.75
C PRO A 373 16.20 -24.38 -14.62
N THR A 374 16.60 -23.58 -13.64
CA THR A 374 16.05 -22.24 -13.39
C THR A 374 17.07 -21.15 -13.69
N LEU A 375 16.59 -19.93 -13.92
CA LEU A 375 17.40 -18.78 -14.34
C LEU A 375 17.46 -17.72 -13.25
N PRO A 376 18.64 -17.17 -12.93
CA PRO A 376 18.72 -16.14 -11.91
C PRO A 376 18.00 -14.86 -12.37
N PHE A 377 17.35 -14.14 -11.46
CA PHE A 377 16.70 -12.85 -11.77
C PHE A 377 17.66 -11.78 -12.32
N THR A 378 18.97 -11.92 -12.13
CA THR A 378 20.01 -11.05 -12.71
C THR A 378 20.22 -11.27 -14.21
N ALA A 379 19.75 -12.40 -14.76
CA ALA A 379 19.72 -12.62 -16.19
C ALA A 379 18.64 -11.70 -16.79
N LYS A 380 19.05 -10.52 -17.30
CA LYS A 380 18.24 -9.51 -18.01
C LYS A 380 17.57 -10.09 -19.27
N ILE A 381 16.58 -10.97 -19.13
CA ILE A 381 16.01 -11.69 -20.28
C ILE A 381 14.51 -11.42 -20.45
N TRP A 382 13.80 -10.88 -19.45
CA TRP A 382 12.33 -10.80 -19.52
C TRP A 382 11.64 -9.58 -18.91
N LEU A 383 12.36 -8.68 -18.24
CA LEU A 383 11.71 -7.63 -17.45
C LEU A 383 11.16 -6.45 -18.27
N ASP A 384 11.61 -6.27 -19.51
CA ASP A 384 11.29 -5.06 -20.28
C ASP A 384 9.94 -5.13 -21.03
N ASN A 385 9.37 -6.33 -21.23
CA ASN A 385 8.16 -6.52 -22.07
C ASN A 385 6.90 -7.02 -21.33
N ILE A 386 6.95 -7.25 -20.00
CA ILE A 386 5.81 -7.80 -19.24
C ILE A 386 5.12 -6.74 -18.36
N PHE A 387 5.77 -5.60 -18.07
CA PHE A 387 5.30 -4.64 -17.06
C PHE A 387 4.85 -3.26 -17.62
N THR A 388 4.67 -3.10 -18.92
CA THR A 388 4.44 -1.78 -19.54
C THR A 388 3.01 -1.22 -19.40
N SER A 389 2.09 -1.83 -18.65
CA SER A 389 0.70 -1.33 -18.61
C SER A 389 0.00 -1.33 -17.25
N ASP A 390 0.67 -1.59 -16.13
CA ASP A 390 -0.03 -1.65 -14.84
C ASP A 390 0.59 -0.70 -13.80
N THR A 391 0.17 0.57 -13.86
CA THR A 391 0.41 1.54 -12.79
C THR A 391 -0.59 1.32 -11.65
N GLY A 392 -0.44 0.20 -10.95
CA GLY A 392 -1.21 -0.09 -9.74
C GLY A 392 -0.87 0.85 -8.57
N TYR A 393 -1.74 0.87 -7.55
CA TYR A 393 -1.53 1.63 -6.33
C TYR A 393 -0.22 1.20 -5.66
N LYS A 394 0.77 2.09 -5.65
CA LYS A 394 2.05 1.84 -4.99
C LYS A 394 1.86 1.98 -3.49
N LEU A 395 1.97 0.86 -2.78
CA LEU A 395 2.12 0.85 -1.33
C LEU A 395 3.57 1.20 -1.00
N TRP A 396 3.75 2.35 -0.37
CA TRP A 396 5.04 2.89 0.09
C TRP A 396 5.49 2.19 1.37
#